data_AF-A0A969GR44-F1
#
_entry.id   AF-A0A969GR44-F1
#
_cell.length_a   1.000
_cell.length_b   1.000
_cell.length_c   1.000
_cell.angle_alpha   90.00
_cell.angle_beta   90.00
_cell.angle_gamma   90.00
#
_symmetry.space_group_name_H-M   'P 1'
#
loop_
_entity.id
_entity.type
_entity.pdbx_description
1 polymer ?
#
loop_
_entity_poly.entity_id
_entity_poly.type
_entity_poly.pdbx_seq_one_letter_code
_entity_poly.pdbx_strand_id
1 'polypeptide(L)'
;MDASPRESAGEMSPISPEEARLDATDPYQYPAESLAKLRPHYWWIWTGATLLLTGSVSFWAIAQLLGLPDLPNCWMVSPRSKPSVRLYCAEVFADRGTVDLLGRAIELASELPDPALSPRGDQLALQWTESMLRLAESKFQQGNLEEALTIASKIPTTRQIRSQVNAKTSEWKAIWAKAEEIYSTTLLAIEDRNWDTTINTARQLFLVGNEFWASSKYQELMEKMRIAKEENQWRQNVASPRPLPSSS
;
A
#
# COMPACT_ATOMS: atom_id res chain seq x y z
N MET A 1 88.19 21.04 24.87
CA MET A 1 88.77 21.83 23.76
C MET A 1 87.65 22.70 23.18
N ASP A 2 87.21 23.79 23.82
CA ASP A 2 87.91 25.00 24.31
C ASP A 2 88.07 26.08 23.24
N ALA A 3 87.32 27.18 23.39
CA ALA A 3 87.76 28.55 23.14
C ALA A 3 86.69 29.56 23.61
N SER A 4 87.08 30.48 24.50
CA SER A 4 86.39 31.77 24.72
C SER A 4 87.32 32.89 24.20
N PRO A 5 86.78 34.02 23.73
CA PRO A 5 86.89 35.27 24.50
C PRO A 5 85.50 35.97 24.70
N ARG A 6 85.23 36.92 25.64
CA ARG A 6 85.96 38.09 26.21
C ARG A 6 86.02 39.31 25.25
N GLU A 7 85.91 40.60 25.62
CA GLU A 7 85.47 41.40 26.81
C GLU A 7 84.62 42.60 26.27
N SER A 8 84.01 43.56 26.98
CA SER A 8 84.13 44.17 28.34
C SER A 8 82.77 44.16 29.09
N ALA A 9 82.53 44.67 30.31
CA ALA A 9 83.21 45.60 31.25
C ALA A 9 83.02 47.11 31.01
N GLY A 10 82.81 47.87 32.10
CA GLY A 10 82.49 49.31 32.14
C GLY A 10 81.12 49.66 32.77
N GLU A 11 80.97 50.45 33.85
CA GLU A 11 81.59 50.52 35.20
C GLU A 11 80.90 51.69 35.99
N MET A 12 81.28 51.97 37.25
CA MET A 12 80.77 53.03 38.18
C MET A 12 79.40 52.71 38.84
N SER A 13 79.21 52.45 40.16
CA SER A 13 79.88 52.80 41.44
C SER A 13 79.54 54.19 42.04
N PRO A 14 79.47 54.36 43.38
CA PRO A 14 79.21 53.40 44.48
C PRO A 14 77.75 53.57 45.00
N ILE A 15 77.29 53.82 46.25
CA ILE A 15 77.81 54.16 47.61
C ILE A 15 77.27 53.10 48.62
N SER A 16 77.28 53.34 49.94
CA SER A 16 76.69 52.47 50.99
C SER A 16 75.88 53.29 52.04
N PRO A 17 75.72 52.98 53.37
CA PRO A 17 74.46 53.22 54.11
C PRO A 17 74.51 54.44 55.07
N GLU A 18 73.69 54.42 56.15
CA GLU A 18 73.38 55.51 57.11
C GLU A 18 72.54 56.66 56.48
N GLU A 19 71.65 57.38 57.18
CA GLU A 19 71.18 57.43 58.58
C GLU A 19 69.64 57.14 58.61
N ALA A 20 68.98 56.57 59.62
CA ALA A 20 68.77 56.95 61.02
C ALA A 20 68.03 58.31 61.28
N ARG A 21 66.95 58.24 62.08
CA ARG A 21 66.29 59.30 62.92
C ARG A 21 64.94 59.92 62.46
N LEU A 22 63.89 59.54 63.20
CA LEU A 22 62.64 60.22 63.63
C LEU A 22 61.75 61.07 62.68
N ASP A 23 60.43 60.86 62.87
CA ASP A 23 59.30 61.79 62.77
C ASP A 23 59.14 62.72 61.54
N ALA A 24 58.25 62.29 60.62
CA ALA A 24 57.17 63.14 60.12
C ALA A 24 55.96 62.30 59.63
N THR A 25 54.76 62.86 59.73
CA THR A 25 53.47 62.27 59.32
C THR A 25 53.30 62.10 57.81
N ASP A 26 52.64 61.02 57.37
CA ASP A 26 51.47 61.15 56.48
C ASP A 26 50.57 59.88 56.49
N PRO A 27 49.23 59.99 56.26
CA PRO A 27 48.29 58.88 56.47
C PRO A 27 47.78 58.23 55.18
N TYR A 28 48.46 57.18 54.69
CA TYR A 28 47.95 56.36 53.58
C TYR A 28 47.83 54.88 53.94
N GLN A 29 46.59 54.37 53.89
CA GLN A 29 46.20 53.08 54.42
C GLN A 29 46.04 52.03 53.32
N TYR A 30 46.87 50.99 53.35
CA TYR A 30 46.69 49.76 52.56
C TYR A 30 47.03 48.52 53.42
N PRO A 31 46.03 47.71 53.82
CA PRO A 31 46.30 46.43 54.47
C PRO A 31 46.78 45.40 53.44
N ALA A 32 48.03 44.97 53.54
CA ALA A 32 48.61 43.94 52.69
C ALA A 32 48.40 42.54 53.31
N GLU A 33 47.23 41.94 53.06
CA GLU A 33 46.91 40.55 53.39
C GLU A 33 46.21 39.84 52.21
N SER A 34 46.34 38.54 52.00
CA SER A 34 47.37 37.59 52.46
C SER A 34 47.38 36.37 51.51
N LEU A 35 48.26 35.39 51.72
CA LEU A 35 48.58 34.36 50.72
C LEU A 35 47.47 33.31 50.49
N ALA A 36 47.44 32.84 49.23
CA ALA A 36 47.01 31.50 48.80
C ALA A 36 45.65 30.98 49.32
N LYS A 37 44.59 31.18 48.52
CA LYS A 37 43.34 30.39 48.64
C LYS A 37 43.17 29.45 47.45
N LEU A 38 43.48 28.18 47.71
CA LEU A 38 43.24 26.97 46.93
C LEU A 38 42.31 27.15 45.70
N ARG A 39 42.86 27.09 44.48
CA ARG A 39 42.09 26.94 43.24
C ARG A 39 41.27 25.64 43.35
N PRO A 40 39.93 25.68 43.45
CA PRO A 40 39.16 24.48 43.69
C PRO A 40 39.17 23.60 42.44
N HIS A 41 39.26 22.28 42.65
CA HIS A 41 39.13 21.26 41.61
C HIS A 41 37.64 21.15 41.22
N TYR A 42 37.10 22.20 40.60
CA TYR A 42 35.68 22.40 40.28
C TYR A 42 35.45 22.83 38.82
N TRP A 43 36.52 23.08 38.06
CA TRP A 43 36.43 23.43 36.63
C TRP A 43 35.79 22.30 35.79
N TRP A 44 36.07 21.04 36.15
CA TRP A 44 35.44 19.88 35.51
C TRP A 44 33.93 19.78 35.81
N ILE A 45 33.47 20.35 36.94
CA ILE A 45 32.04 20.44 37.26
C ILE A 45 31.37 21.53 36.41
N TRP A 46 32.07 22.64 36.13
CA TRP A 46 31.58 23.64 35.16
C TRP A 46 31.51 23.09 33.73
N THR A 47 32.52 22.32 33.27
CA THR A 47 32.44 21.66 31.95
C THR A 47 31.40 20.54 31.91
N GLY A 48 31.20 19.83 33.02
CA GLY A 48 30.13 18.83 33.15
C GLY A 48 28.74 19.49 33.12
N ALA A 49 28.56 20.63 33.78
CA ALA A 49 27.32 21.39 33.77
C ALA A 49 26.99 21.95 32.39
N THR A 50 27.96 22.51 31.65
CA THR A 50 27.71 22.99 30.28
C THR A 50 27.39 21.84 29.32
N LEU A 51 28.05 20.68 29.46
CA LEU A 51 27.76 19.48 28.66
C LEU A 51 26.37 18.89 28.96
N LEU A 52 25.94 18.90 30.24
CA LEU A 52 24.58 18.50 30.64
C LEU A 52 23.52 19.46 30.09
N LEU A 53 23.77 20.78 30.16
CA LEU A 53 22.86 21.78 29.64
C LEU A 53 22.67 21.64 28.12
N THR A 54 23.74 21.52 27.34
CA THR A 54 23.63 21.32 25.88
C THR A 54 23.03 19.96 25.53
N GLY A 55 23.45 18.89 26.21
CA GLY A 55 22.91 17.53 26.02
C GLY A 55 21.41 17.44 26.30
N SER A 56 20.90 18.18 27.28
CA SER A 56 19.47 18.19 27.63
C SER A 56 18.58 18.69 26.48
N VAL A 57 19.02 19.73 25.77
CA VAL A 57 18.28 20.30 24.62
C VAL A 57 18.29 19.34 23.44
N SER A 58 19.43 18.71 23.13
CA SER A 58 19.52 17.68 22.10
C SER A 58 18.62 16.48 22.41
N PHE A 59 18.60 16.01 23.67
CA PHE A 59 17.73 14.90 24.08
C PHE A 59 16.24 15.26 23.96
N TRP A 60 15.84 16.48 24.34
CA TRP A 60 14.45 16.93 24.24
C TRP A 60 13.98 17.07 22.77
N ALA A 61 14.85 17.56 21.89
CA ALA A 61 14.59 17.61 20.45
C ALA A 61 14.45 16.21 19.82
N ILE A 62 15.34 15.27 20.19
CA ILE A 62 15.27 13.87 19.76
C ILE A 62 14.01 13.19 20.31
N ALA A 63 13.60 13.47 21.54
CA ALA A 63 12.38 12.95 22.13
C ALA A 63 11.10 13.45 21.43
N GLN A 64 11.09 14.69 20.93
CA GLN A 64 9.99 15.19 20.08
C GLN A 64 10.01 14.59 18.66
N LEU A 65 11.18 14.26 18.11
CA LEU A 65 11.32 13.60 16.80
C LEU A 65 10.99 12.09 16.84
N LEU A 66 11.32 11.42 17.94
CA LEU A 66 10.94 10.02 18.21
C LEU A 66 9.54 9.90 18.84
N GLY A 67 8.96 11.02 19.28
CA GLY A 67 7.54 11.19 19.59
C GLY A 67 6.70 11.12 18.33
N LEU A 68 6.75 9.99 17.63
CA LEU A 68 5.90 9.65 16.50
C LEU A 68 4.45 9.96 16.90
N PRO A 69 3.74 10.87 16.22
CA PRO A 69 2.33 11.08 16.49
C PRO A 69 1.61 9.75 16.24
N ASP A 70 0.82 9.30 17.23
CA ASP A 70 0.26 7.94 17.28
C ASP A 70 -0.22 7.47 15.91
N LEU A 71 0.41 6.40 15.40
CA LEU A 71 0.13 5.85 14.08
C LEU A 71 -1.39 5.71 13.92
N PRO A 72 -2.02 6.46 12.98
CA PRO A 72 -3.45 6.68 13.00
C PRO A 72 -4.16 5.34 12.91
N ASN A 73 -5.05 5.09 13.86
CA ASN A 73 -5.69 3.80 14.06
C ASN A 73 -6.74 3.54 12.97
N CYS A 74 -6.28 3.19 11.75
CA CYS A 74 -7.07 3.25 10.52
C CYS A 74 -8.41 2.49 10.56
N TRP A 75 -8.56 1.47 11.40
CA TRP A 75 -9.85 0.82 11.65
C TRP A 75 -10.96 1.79 12.12
N MET A 76 -10.58 2.86 12.83
CA MET A 76 -11.44 3.91 13.39
C MET A 76 -11.62 5.14 12.47
N VAL A 77 -10.97 5.18 11.31
CA VAL A 77 -11.04 6.34 10.38
C VAL A 77 -12.43 6.45 9.74
N SER A 78 -12.87 7.69 9.49
CA SER A 78 -14.17 7.99 8.88
C SER A 78 -14.05 9.08 7.80
N PRO A 79 -15.08 9.30 6.95
CA PRO A 79 -15.07 10.38 5.96
C PRO A 79 -14.91 11.80 6.54
N ARG A 80 -15.12 11.99 7.85
CA ARG A 80 -14.91 13.26 8.58
C ARG A 80 -13.47 13.46 9.09
N SER A 81 -12.60 12.45 8.99
CA SER A 81 -11.20 12.55 9.38
C SER A 81 -10.41 13.46 8.42
N LYS A 82 -9.26 13.99 8.87
CA LYS A 82 -8.39 14.86 8.05
C LYS A 82 -8.06 14.21 6.69
N PRO A 83 -8.05 14.95 5.56
CA PRO A 83 -7.85 14.38 4.22
C PRO A 83 -6.58 13.53 4.06
N SER A 84 -5.45 13.97 4.63
CA SER A 84 -4.20 13.20 4.63
C SER A 84 -4.29 11.88 5.39
N VAL A 85 -5.02 11.85 6.52
CA VAL A 85 -5.27 10.64 7.32
C VAL A 85 -6.23 9.69 6.60
N ARG A 86 -7.27 10.22 5.94
CA ARG A 86 -8.16 9.44 5.07
C ARG A 86 -7.36 8.74 3.96
N LEU A 87 -6.51 9.48 3.24
CA LEU A 87 -5.74 8.96 2.12
C LEU A 87 -4.70 7.92 2.55
N TYR A 88 -3.94 8.19 3.62
CA TYR A 88 -3.00 7.22 4.20
C TYR A 88 -3.68 5.91 4.62
N CYS A 89 -4.80 6.01 5.34
CA CYS A 89 -5.54 4.82 5.77
C CYS A 89 -6.23 4.09 4.61
N ALA A 90 -6.58 4.79 3.53
CA ALA A 90 -7.08 4.16 2.32
C ALA A 90 -5.98 3.31 1.64
N GLU A 91 -4.77 3.85 1.50
CA GLU A 91 -3.61 3.09 0.98
C GLU A 91 -3.32 1.83 1.83
N VAL A 92 -3.37 1.96 3.17
CA VAL A 92 -3.22 0.82 4.11
C VAL A 92 -4.34 -0.23 4.01
N PHE A 93 -5.56 0.15 3.63
CA PHE A 93 -6.64 -0.81 3.38
C PHE A 93 -6.51 -1.46 2.00
N ALA A 94 -6.11 -0.71 0.97
CA ALA A 94 -5.96 -1.23 -0.39
C ALA A 94 -4.83 -2.26 -0.53
N ASP A 95 -3.73 -2.08 0.21
CA ASP A 95 -2.60 -3.03 0.30
C ASP A 95 -3.05 -4.46 0.68
N ARG A 96 -4.16 -4.59 1.42
CA ARG A 96 -4.73 -5.89 1.80
C ARG A 96 -5.47 -6.61 0.66
N GLY A 97 -5.80 -5.93 -0.44
CA GLY A 97 -6.35 -6.51 -1.66
C GLY A 97 -7.74 -7.17 -1.58
N THR A 98 -8.37 -7.26 -0.41
CA THR A 98 -9.70 -7.89 -0.27
C THR A 98 -10.82 -6.93 -0.71
N VAL A 99 -11.91 -7.48 -1.24
CA VAL A 99 -13.07 -6.73 -1.76
C VAL A 99 -13.58 -5.67 -0.77
N ASP A 100 -13.79 -6.05 0.49
CA ASP A 100 -14.37 -5.14 1.49
C ASP A 100 -13.40 -4.04 1.94
N LEU A 101 -12.08 -4.31 1.95
CA LEU A 101 -11.07 -3.31 2.29
C LEU A 101 -10.75 -2.38 1.11
N LEU A 102 -10.77 -2.90 -0.13
CA LEU A 102 -10.72 -2.06 -1.34
C LEU A 102 -11.93 -1.12 -1.42
N GLY A 103 -13.14 -1.61 -1.10
CA GLY A 103 -14.34 -0.77 -1.00
C GLY A 103 -14.18 0.37 0.00
N ARG A 104 -13.69 0.06 1.22
CA ARG A 104 -13.42 1.10 2.24
C ARG A 104 -12.27 2.04 1.85
N ALA A 105 -11.27 1.57 1.11
CA ALA A 105 -10.20 2.41 0.58
C ALA A 105 -10.75 3.44 -0.43
N ILE A 106 -11.59 2.99 -1.36
CA ILE A 106 -12.27 3.86 -2.34
C ILE A 106 -13.13 4.91 -1.64
N GLU A 107 -13.93 4.53 -0.64
CA GLU A 107 -14.76 5.46 0.15
C GLU A 107 -13.92 6.56 0.83
N LEU A 108 -12.73 6.21 1.33
CA LEU A 108 -11.86 7.14 2.05
C LEU A 108 -11.04 8.04 1.13
N ALA A 109 -10.56 7.55 -0.02
CA ALA A 109 -9.73 8.32 -0.94
C ALA A 109 -10.52 9.17 -1.95
N SER A 110 -11.75 8.80 -2.31
CA SER A 110 -12.55 9.59 -3.24
C SER A 110 -13.20 10.82 -2.58
N GLU A 111 -13.47 11.84 -3.40
CA GLU A 111 -14.18 13.07 -2.98
C GLU A 111 -13.56 13.71 -1.71
N LEU A 112 -12.23 13.84 -1.70
CA LEU A 112 -11.49 14.55 -0.64
C LEU A 112 -11.76 16.06 -0.69
N PRO A 113 -12.02 16.72 0.47
CA PRO A 113 -12.27 18.17 0.52
C PRO A 113 -11.00 19.03 0.41
N ASP A 114 -9.84 18.43 0.16
CA ASP A 114 -8.55 19.10 -0.07
C ASP A 114 -8.24 19.09 -1.57
N PRO A 115 -8.25 20.25 -2.27
CA PRO A 115 -8.01 20.32 -3.71
C PRO A 115 -6.61 19.84 -4.14
N ALA A 116 -5.61 19.85 -3.25
CA ALA A 116 -4.26 19.38 -3.57
C ALA A 116 -4.14 17.84 -3.49
N LEU A 117 -4.96 17.20 -2.65
CA LEU A 117 -4.97 15.73 -2.48
C LEU A 117 -6.04 15.03 -3.33
N SER A 118 -7.14 15.71 -3.65
CA SER A 118 -8.27 15.15 -4.41
C SER A 118 -7.88 14.45 -5.72
N PRO A 119 -6.99 15.00 -6.59
CA PRO A 119 -6.59 14.32 -7.82
C PRO A 119 -5.88 12.97 -7.59
N ARG A 120 -5.06 12.86 -6.52
CA ARG A 120 -4.40 11.60 -6.14
C ARG A 120 -5.41 10.61 -5.55
N GLY A 121 -6.32 11.09 -4.70
CA GLY A 121 -7.36 10.27 -4.09
C GLY A 121 -8.29 9.65 -5.13
N ASP A 122 -8.77 10.46 -6.09
CA ASP A 122 -9.60 10.02 -7.19
C ASP A 122 -8.87 9.04 -8.13
N GLN A 123 -7.59 9.29 -8.47
CA GLN A 123 -6.78 8.35 -9.26
C GLN A 123 -6.63 6.98 -8.57
N LEU A 124 -6.35 6.96 -7.26
CA LEU A 124 -6.23 5.72 -6.49
C LEU A 124 -7.58 5.00 -6.38
N ALA A 125 -8.67 5.73 -6.16
CA ALA A 125 -10.03 5.19 -6.13
C ALA A 125 -10.41 4.48 -7.44
N LEU A 126 -9.97 4.99 -8.61
CA LEU A 126 -10.12 4.31 -9.90
C LEU A 126 -9.26 3.04 -10.00
N GLN A 127 -7.98 3.09 -9.60
CA GLN A 127 -7.10 1.91 -9.61
C GLN A 127 -7.60 0.77 -8.70
N TRP A 128 -8.20 1.11 -7.56
CA TRP A 128 -8.81 0.13 -6.65
C TRP A 128 -10.18 -0.35 -7.14
N THR A 129 -10.95 0.50 -7.83
CA THR A 129 -12.16 0.09 -8.56
C THR A 129 -11.83 -0.99 -9.59
N GLU A 130 -10.81 -0.77 -10.42
CA GLU A 130 -10.35 -1.78 -11.38
C GLU A 130 -9.85 -3.06 -10.69
N SER A 131 -9.28 -2.94 -9.49
CA SER A 131 -8.84 -4.09 -8.70
C SER A 131 -10.03 -4.92 -8.20
N MET A 132 -11.10 -4.29 -7.72
CA MET A 132 -12.36 -4.97 -7.38
C MET A 132 -13.05 -5.56 -8.62
N LEU A 133 -13.04 -4.85 -9.74
CA LEU A 133 -13.59 -5.36 -11.01
C LEU A 133 -12.80 -6.57 -11.54
N ARG A 134 -11.49 -6.66 -11.34
CA ARG A 134 -10.70 -7.88 -11.67
C ARG A 134 -11.05 -9.06 -10.77
N LEU A 135 -11.34 -8.82 -9.48
CA LEU A 135 -11.81 -9.88 -8.58
C LEU A 135 -13.22 -10.38 -8.98
N ALA A 136 -14.11 -9.47 -9.37
CA ALA A 136 -15.43 -9.80 -9.91
C ALA A 136 -15.33 -10.55 -11.25
N GLU A 137 -14.49 -10.09 -12.19
CA GLU A 137 -14.22 -10.74 -13.47
C GLU A 137 -13.77 -12.19 -13.26
N SER A 138 -12.86 -12.46 -12.31
CA SER A 138 -12.44 -13.82 -11.99
C SER A 138 -13.61 -14.73 -11.56
N LYS A 139 -14.58 -14.20 -10.80
CA LYS A 139 -15.80 -14.93 -10.42
C LYS A 139 -16.75 -15.12 -11.59
N PHE A 140 -16.89 -14.12 -12.46
CA PHE A 140 -17.68 -14.24 -13.69
C PHE A 140 -17.12 -15.33 -14.60
N GLN A 141 -15.81 -15.35 -14.84
CA GLN A 141 -15.13 -16.38 -15.66
C GLN A 141 -15.26 -17.79 -15.07
N GLN A 142 -15.29 -17.93 -13.74
CA GLN A 142 -15.58 -19.18 -13.03
C GLN A 142 -17.04 -19.68 -13.15
N GLY A 143 -17.95 -18.87 -13.72
CA GLY A 143 -19.39 -19.19 -13.82
C GLY A 143 -20.27 -18.55 -12.74
N ASN A 144 -19.69 -17.79 -11.81
CA ASN A 144 -20.41 -17.16 -10.70
C ASN A 144 -20.82 -15.72 -11.04
N LEU A 145 -21.73 -15.53 -12.00
CA LEU A 145 -22.22 -14.18 -12.37
C LEU A 145 -22.81 -13.42 -11.17
N GLU A 146 -23.59 -14.08 -10.31
CA GLU A 146 -24.18 -13.45 -9.12
C GLU A 146 -23.10 -12.96 -8.13
N GLU A 147 -22.03 -13.73 -7.94
CA GLU A 147 -20.91 -13.34 -7.08
C GLU A 147 -20.13 -12.16 -7.68
N ALA A 148 -19.91 -12.15 -9.00
CA ALA A 148 -19.29 -11.04 -9.71
C ALA A 148 -20.10 -9.74 -9.59
N LEU A 149 -21.43 -9.82 -9.80
CA LEU A 149 -22.35 -8.69 -9.62
C LEU A 149 -22.42 -8.23 -8.15
N THR A 150 -22.29 -9.16 -7.19
CA THR A 150 -22.23 -8.85 -5.74
C THR A 150 -20.93 -8.15 -5.37
N ILE A 151 -19.79 -8.53 -5.95
CA ILE A 151 -18.51 -7.83 -5.76
C ILE A 151 -18.60 -6.42 -6.36
N ALA A 152 -19.18 -6.28 -7.55
CA ALA A 152 -19.34 -4.97 -8.21
C ALA A 152 -20.32 -4.04 -7.47
N SER A 153 -21.37 -4.56 -6.83
CA SER A 153 -22.32 -3.74 -6.03
C SER A 153 -21.72 -3.20 -4.73
N LYS A 154 -20.62 -3.78 -4.23
CA LYS A 154 -19.84 -3.27 -3.09
C LYS A 154 -18.93 -2.07 -3.44
N ILE A 155 -18.77 -1.71 -4.72
CA ILE A 155 -17.91 -0.61 -5.14
C ILE A 155 -18.61 0.74 -4.85
N PRO A 156 -18.02 1.68 -4.08
CA PRO A 156 -18.64 2.98 -3.79
C PRO A 156 -18.91 3.81 -5.06
N THR A 157 -20.19 4.06 -5.35
CA THR A 157 -20.64 4.58 -6.66
C THR A 157 -20.56 6.11 -6.80
N THR A 158 -19.35 6.66 -6.69
CA THR A 158 -19.04 8.07 -6.98
C THR A 158 -19.34 8.41 -8.45
N ARG A 159 -19.38 9.71 -8.80
CA ARG A 159 -19.67 10.13 -10.19
C ARG A 159 -18.65 9.63 -11.22
N GLN A 160 -17.38 9.47 -10.83
CA GLN A 160 -16.30 9.04 -11.72
C GLN A 160 -16.32 7.51 -11.92
N ILE A 161 -16.56 6.76 -10.84
CA ILE A 161 -16.51 5.29 -10.81
C ILE A 161 -17.73 4.63 -11.50
N ARG A 162 -18.90 5.27 -11.40
CA ARG A 162 -20.19 4.73 -11.84
C ARG A 162 -20.21 4.24 -13.29
N SER A 163 -19.56 4.94 -14.22
CA SER A 163 -19.55 4.57 -15.64
C SER A 163 -18.79 3.26 -15.87
N GLN A 164 -17.63 3.08 -15.24
CA GLN A 164 -16.80 1.88 -15.38
C GLN A 164 -17.49 0.63 -14.80
N VAL A 165 -18.09 0.75 -13.61
CA VAL A 165 -18.83 -0.34 -12.96
C VAL A 165 -20.11 -0.71 -13.73
N ASN A 166 -20.87 0.29 -14.21
CA ASN A 166 -22.06 0.04 -15.02
C ASN A 166 -21.72 -0.60 -16.36
N ALA A 167 -20.62 -0.19 -17.01
CA ALA A 167 -20.15 -0.81 -18.25
C ALA A 167 -19.82 -2.29 -18.04
N LYS A 168 -18.98 -2.63 -17.05
CA LYS A 168 -18.60 -4.03 -16.79
C LYS A 168 -19.76 -4.91 -16.32
N THR A 169 -20.61 -4.43 -15.43
CA THR A 169 -21.79 -5.20 -15.01
C THR A 169 -22.85 -5.39 -16.11
N SER A 170 -22.88 -4.50 -17.13
CA SER A 170 -23.70 -4.68 -18.34
C SER A 170 -23.06 -5.66 -19.32
N GLU A 171 -21.74 -5.58 -19.51
CA GLU A 171 -20.94 -6.48 -20.36
C GLU A 171 -21.11 -7.95 -19.92
N TRP A 172 -20.90 -8.25 -18.63
CA TRP A 172 -21.09 -9.60 -18.09
C TRP A 172 -22.50 -10.14 -18.29
N LYS A 173 -23.54 -9.31 -18.10
CA LYS A 173 -24.95 -9.70 -18.31
C LYS A 173 -25.25 -9.98 -19.77
N ALA A 174 -24.72 -9.17 -20.69
CA ALA A 174 -24.90 -9.37 -22.13
C ALA A 174 -24.20 -10.64 -22.64
N ILE A 175 -22.98 -10.90 -22.17
CA ILE A 175 -22.24 -12.14 -22.45
C ILE A 175 -23.01 -13.35 -21.92
N TRP A 176 -23.51 -13.28 -20.68
CA TRP A 176 -24.21 -14.38 -20.03
C TRP A 176 -25.52 -14.74 -20.73
N ALA A 177 -26.38 -13.75 -21.00
CA ALA A 177 -27.65 -13.97 -21.70
C ALA A 177 -27.43 -14.56 -23.11
N LYS A 178 -26.40 -14.09 -23.84
CA LYS A 178 -26.01 -14.66 -25.13
C LYS A 178 -25.51 -16.10 -25.01
N ALA A 179 -24.80 -16.44 -23.93
CA ALA A 179 -24.35 -17.81 -23.68
C ALA A 179 -25.53 -18.75 -23.38
N GLU A 180 -26.52 -18.29 -22.62
CA GLU A 180 -27.76 -19.03 -22.33
C GLU A 180 -28.63 -19.23 -23.60
N GLU A 181 -28.70 -18.23 -24.48
CA GLU A 181 -29.35 -18.32 -25.80
C GLU A 181 -28.66 -19.36 -26.70
N ILE A 182 -27.33 -19.31 -26.81
CA ILE A 182 -26.53 -20.31 -27.56
C ILE A 182 -26.73 -21.72 -26.98
N TYR A 183 -26.72 -21.85 -25.65
CA TYR A 183 -26.86 -23.13 -24.95
C TYR A 183 -28.24 -23.76 -25.15
N SER A 184 -29.31 -22.99 -24.93
CA SER A 184 -30.69 -23.44 -25.12
C SER A 184 -31.00 -23.77 -26.59
N THR A 185 -30.55 -22.94 -27.54
CA THR A 185 -30.66 -23.22 -28.98
C THR A 185 -29.91 -24.51 -29.37
N THR A 186 -28.76 -24.78 -28.75
CA THR A 186 -28.01 -26.03 -28.98
C THR A 186 -28.76 -27.25 -28.43
N LEU A 187 -29.42 -27.15 -27.27
CA LEU A 187 -30.25 -28.23 -26.72
C LEU A 187 -31.43 -28.58 -27.63
N LEU A 188 -32.14 -27.57 -28.15
CA LEU A 188 -33.23 -27.78 -29.12
C LEU A 188 -32.72 -28.49 -30.39
N ALA A 189 -31.56 -28.07 -30.92
CA ALA A 189 -30.95 -28.74 -32.08
C ALA A 189 -30.55 -30.20 -31.80
N ILE A 190 -30.24 -30.58 -30.54
CA ILE A 190 -30.00 -31.98 -30.13
C ILE A 190 -31.30 -32.78 -30.11
N GLU A 191 -32.40 -32.19 -29.60
CA GLU A 191 -33.72 -32.81 -29.56
C GLU A 191 -34.29 -33.04 -30.97
N ASP A 192 -34.17 -32.04 -31.85
CA ASP A 192 -34.48 -32.10 -33.29
C ASP A 192 -33.54 -33.05 -34.07
N ARG A 193 -32.47 -33.56 -33.44
CA ARG A 193 -31.41 -34.41 -34.04
C ARG A 193 -30.66 -33.72 -35.19
N ASN A 194 -30.70 -32.39 -35.23
CA ASN A 194 -30.05 -31.55 -36.24
C ASN A 194 -28.57 -31.34 -35.89
N TRP A 195 -27.78 -32.39 -36.10
CA TRP A 195 -26.38 -32.46 -35.66
C TRP A 195 -25.50 -31.35 -36.23
N ASP A 196 -25.71 -30.93 -37.48
CA ASP A 196 -24.94 -29.86 -38.09
C ASP A 196 -25.21 -28.52 -37.39
N THR A 197 -26.49 -28.21 -37.12
CA THR A 197 -26.87 -27.03 -36.32
C THR A 197 -26.34 -27.13 -34.90
N THR A 198 -26.43 -28.30 -34.25
CA THR A 198 -25.87 -28.52 -32.91
C THR A 198 -24.40 -28.11 -32.84
N ILE A 199 -23.54 -28.65 -33.72
CA ILE A 199 -22.10 -28.37 -33.66
C ILE A 199 -21.83 -26.91 -34.07
N ASN A 200 -22.53 -26.39 -35.08
CA ASN A 200 -22.35 -25.02 -35.56
C ASN A 200 -22.75 -23.96 -34.53
N THR A 201 -23.82 -24.18 -33.76
CA THR A 201 -24.24 -23.31 -32.65
C THR A 201 -23.34 -23.50 -31.42
N ALA A 202 -23.03 -24.75 -31.03
CA ALA A 202 -22.17 -25.02 -29.88
C ALA A 202 -20.77 -24.37 -29.98
N ARG A 203 -20.19 -24.30 -31.18
CA ARG A 203 -18.89 -23.63 -31.39
C ARG A 203 -18.93 -22.11 -31.11
N GLN A 204 -20.10 -21.47 -31.14
CA GLN A 204 -20.23 -20.05 -30.82
C GLN A 204 -20.01 -19.77 -29.33
N LEU A 205 -20.13 -20.78 -28.47
CA LEU A 205 -19.95 -20.64 -27.02
C LEU A 205 -18.49 -20.30 -26.65
N PHE A 206 -17.51 -20.76 -27.44
CA PHE A 206 -16.11 -20.33 -27.34
C PHE A 206 -15.90 -18.84 -27.65
N LEU A 207 -16.80 -18.24 -28.45
CA LEU A 207 -16.71 -16.84 -28.90
C LEU A 207 -17.50 -15.89 -28.00
N VAL A 208 -18.08 -16.38 -26.90
CA VAL A 208 -18.94 -15.55 -26.03
C VAL A 208 -18.13 -14.68 -25.05
N GLY A 209 -16.89 -15.06 -24.74
CA GLY A 209 -16.01 -14.30 -23.82
C GLY A 209 -16.08 -14.75 -22.35
N ASN A 210 -16.50 -15.99 -22.08
CA ASN A 210 -16.55 -16.56 -20.73
C ASN A 210 -15.98 -17.99 -20.68
N GLU A 211 -15.01 -18.23 -19.79
CA GLU A 211 -14.28 -19.50 -19.66
C GLU A 211 -15.17 -20.67 -19.21
N PHE A 212 -16.03 -20.48 -18.21
CA PHE A 212 -16.98 -21.51 -17.75
C PHE A 212 -17.95 -21.96 -18.86
N TRP A 213 -18.47 -21.00 -19.65
CA TRP A 213 -19.31 -21.33 -20.80
C TRP A 213 -18.52 -22.05 -21.90
N ALA A 214 -17.35 -21.54 -22.25
CA ALA A 214 -16.46 -22.12 -23.28
C ALA A 214 -15.91 -23.52 -22.92
N SER A 215 -15.78 -23.85 -21.63
CA SER A 215 -15.25 -25.13 -21.15
C SER A 215 -16.36 -26.06 -20.65
N SER A 216 -16.84 -25.84 -19.44
CA SER A 216 -17.71 -26.75 -18.69
C SER A 216 -19.06 -26.94 -19.37
N LYS A 217 -19.69 -25.85 -19.84
CA LYS A 217 -21.00 -25.93 -20.51
C LYS A 217 -20.89 -26.44 -21.94
N TYR A 218 -19.81 -26.15 -22.66
CA TYR A 218 -19.53 -26.80 -23.94
C TYR A 218 -19.38 -28.32 -23.80
N GLN A 219 -18.63 -28.79 -22.80
CA GLN A 219 -18.50 -30.22 -22.49
C GLN A 219 -19.86 -30.86 -22.13
N GLU A 220 -20.69 -30.18 -21.33
CA GLU A 220 -22.03 -30.67 -20.99
C GLU A 220 -22.93 -30.84 -22.23
N LEU A 221 -22.85 -29.92 -23.21
CA LEU A 221 -23.58 -30.04 -24.49
C LEU A 221 -23.10 -31.21 -25.34
N MET A 222 -21.78 -31.39 -25.47
CA MET A 222 -21.22 -32.46 -26.30
C MET A 222 -21.51 -33.86 -25.72
N GLU A 223 -21.54 -34.00 -24.39
CA GLU A 223 -21.94 -35.26 -23.76
C GLU A 223 -23.43 -35.58 -23.96
N LYS A 224 -24.33 -34.58 -23.81
CA LYS A 224 -25.76 -34.76 -24.15
C LYS A 224 -25.94 -35.16 -25.62
N MET A 225 -25.19 -34.53 -26.53
CA MET A 225 -25.20 -34.84 -27.96
C MET A 225 -24.72 -36.28 -28.25
N ARG A 226 -23.68 -36.76 -27.54
CA ARG A 226 -23.17 -38.13 -27.65
C ARG A 226 -24.25 -39.14 -27.24
N ILE A 227 -24.85 -38.95 -26.06
CA ILE A 227 -25.92 -39.82 -25.53
C ILE A 227 -27.11 -39.86 -26.49
N ALA A 228 -27.58 -38.71 -26.99
CA ALA A 228 -28.70 -38.65 -27.93
C ALA A 228 -28.41 -39.36 -29.27
N LYS A 229 -27.16 -39.32 -29.75
CA LYS A 229 -26.72 -40.08 -30.94
C LYS A 229 -26.71 -41.58 -30.70
N GLU A 230 -26.17 -42.03 -29.57
CA GLU A 230 -26.10 -43.45 -29.20
C GLU A 230 -27.50 -44.05 -29.00
N GLU A 231 -28.41 -43.31 -28.35
CA GLU A 231 -29.81 -43.72 -28.19
C GLU A 231 -30.51 -43.85 -29.56
N ASN A 232 -30.30 -42.90 -30.47
CA ASN A 232 -30.84 -42.99 -31.82
C ASN A 232 -30.26 -44.17 -32.61
N GLN A 233 -28.95 -44.44 -32.53
CA GLN A 233 -28.32 -45.61 -33.14
C GLN A 233 -28.87 -46.93 -32.59
N TRP A 234 -29.03 -47.02 -31.26
CA TRP A 234 -29.66 -48.18 -30.61
C TRP A 234 -31.09 -48.41 -31.12
N ARG A 235 -31.92 -47.35 -31.18
CA ARG A 235 -33.29 -47.42 -31.70
C ARG A 235 -33.33 -47.90 -33.15
N GLN A 236 -32.43 -47.42 -34.01
CA GLN A 236 -32.32 -47.86 -35.42
C GLN A 236 -31.88 -49.33 -35.55
N ASN A 237 -30.93 -49.77 -34.71
CA ASN A 237 -30.43 -51.15 -34.68
C ASN A 237 -31.48 -52.15 -34.18
N VAL A 238 -32.33 -51.75 -33.23
CA VAL A 238 -33.46 -52.57 -32.74
C VAL A 238 -34.62 -52.60 -33.75
N ALA A 239 -34.87 -51.49 -34.46
CA ALA A 239 -35.93 -51.39 -35.46
C ALA A 239 -35.64 -52.14 -36.77
N SER A 240 -34.39 -52.56 -37.00
CA SER A 240 -33.96 -53.27 -38.22
C SER A 240 -33.74 -54.77 -37.92
N PRO A 241 -34.64 -55.68 -38.32
CA PRO A 241 -34.46 -57.11 -38.05
C PRO A 241 -33.16 -57.64 -38.65
N ARG A 242 -32.37 -58.35 -37.85
CA ARG A 242 -31.13 -58.97 -38.30
C ARG A 242 -31.47 -59.99 -39.41
N PRO A 243 -30.83 -59.94 -40.60
CA PRO A 243 -31.09 -60.92 -41.65
C PRO A 243 -30.89 -62.34 -41.14
N LEU A 244 -31.85 -63.22 -41.44
CA LEU A 244 -31.70 -64.64 -41.13
C LEU A 244 -30.52 -65.21 -41.94
N PRO A 245 -29.65 -66.03 -41.34
CA PRO A 245 -28.54 -66.64 -42.07
C PRO A 245 -29.10 -67.55 -43.17
N SER A 246 -28.59 -67.38 -44.39
CA SER A 246 -28.97 -68.21 -45.54
C SER A 246 -28.52 -69.66 -45.33
N SER A 247 -29.47 -70.55 -45.08
CA SER A 247 -29.23 -72.00 -45.03
C SER A 247 -28.59 -72.46 -46.34
N SER A 248 -27.40 -73.05 -46.23
CA SER A 248 -26.62 -73.65 -47.32
C SER A 248 -26.52 -75.16 -47.09
#